data_AF-K9MGZ0-F1
#
_entry.id   AF-K9MGZ0-F1
#
_cell.length_a   1.000
_cell.length_b   1.000
_cell.length_c   1.000
_cell.angle_alpha   90.00
_cell.angle_beta   90.00
_cell.angle_gamma   90.00
#
_symmetry.space_group_name_H-M   'P 1'
#
loop_
_entity.id
_entity.type
_entity.pdbx_description
1 polymer ?
#
loop_
_entity_poly.entity_id
_entity_poly.type
_entity_poly.pdbx_seq_one_letter_code
_entity_poly.pdbx_strand_id
1 'polypeptide(L)'
;LSPKQLREEFDRRQADAVFAFQLRNPVHNGHALLMNDTRKRLLDMGFKNPILLLHPLGGYTKADDVPLDVRMEQHSKVLEDGVLDPETTIVSIFPSPMHYAGPTEVQWHAKARINAGANFYIVGRDPAGMGHPTEKRDLYDPDHGKKVLSMAPGLEKLNILPFRVAAYDTVAKQMAFFDPSRAKDFLFISGTKMRTFARTGESPPNGFMCPGGWDVL
;
A
#
# COMPACT_ATOMS: atom_id res chain seq x y z
N LEU A 1 5.99 -1.17 16.58
CA LEU A 1 5.47 -2.15 17.57
C LEU A 1 6.04 -3.52 17.22
N SER A 2 6.37 -4.35 18.22
CA SER A 2 6.74 -5.75 17.97
C SER A 2 5.52 -6.57 17.51
N PRO A 3 5.70 -7.76 16.92
CA PRO A 3 4.58 -8.65 16.59
C PRO A 3 3.67 -8.97 17.79
N LYS A 4 4.24 -9.11 18.99
CA LYS A 4 3.48 -9.33 20.23
C LYS A 4 2.61 -8.11 20.56
N GLN A 5 3.19 -6.92 20.54
CA GLN A 5 2.46 -5.67 20.81
C GLN A 5 1.37 -5.39 19.77
N LEU A 6 1.59 -5.75 18.51
CA LEU A 6 0.56 -5.63 17.47
C LEU A 6 -0.65 -6.53 17.76
N ARG A 7 -0.41 -7.80 18.15
CA ARG A 7 -1.49 -8.72 18.54
C ARG A 7 -2.27 -8.20 19.74
N GLU A 8 -1.57 -7.74 20.78
CA GLU A 8 -2.18 -7.13 21.95
C GLU A 8 -3.04 -5.91 21.58
N GLU A 9 -2.59 -5.08 20.64
CA GLU A 9 -3.36 -3.92 20.15
C GLU A 9 -4.59 -4.35 19.33
N PHE A 10 -4.50 -5.39 18.51
CA PHE A 10 -5.67 -5.93 17.78
C PHE A 10 -6.71 -6.50 18.73
N ASP A 11 -6.28 -7.26 19.74
CA ASP A 11 -7.15 -7.81 20.77
C ASP A 11 -7.82 -6.69 21.60
N ARG A 12 -7.05 -5.65 21.97
CA ARG A 12 -7.56 -4.47 22.69
C ARG A 12 -8.63 -3.74 21.87
N ARG A 13 -8.47 -3.65 20.55
CA ARG A 13 -9.47 -3.06 19.65
C ARG A 13 -10.60 -4.02 19.29
N GLN A 14 -10.61 -5.26 19.80
CA GLN A 14 -11.60 -6.29 19.48
C GLN A 14 -11.71 -6.51 17.96
N ALA A 15 -10.57 -6.55 17.27
CA ALA A 15 -10.53 -6.78 15.83
C ALA A 15 -10.95 -8.22 15.50
N ASP A 16 -11.94 -8.39 14.64
CA ASP A 16 -12.36 -9.72 14.15
C ASP A 16 -11.75 -10.07 12.77
N ALA A 17 -11.14 -9.08 12.11
CA ALA A 17 -10.25 -9.26 10.97
C ALA A 17 -9.15 -8.21 11.00
N VAL A 18 -7.92 -8.60 10.66
CA VAL A 18 -6.81 -7.66 10.45
C VAL A 18 -6.32 -7.78 9.01
N PHE A 19 -6.29 -6.66 8.30
CA PHE A 19 -5.78 -6.58 6.93
C PHE A 19 -4.56 -5.67 6.85
N ALA A 20 -3.46 -6.21 6.31
CA ALA A 20 -2.19 -5.49 6.26
C ALA A 20 -1.95 -4.82 4.91
N PHE A 21 -1.43 -3.60 4.95
CA PHE A 21 -0.92 -2.87 3.80
C PHE A 21 0.57 -2.59 4.00
N GLN A 22 1.41 -3.32 3.27
CA GLN A 22 2.84 -3.07 3.16
C GLN A 22 3.08 -1.89 2.20
N LEU A 23 3.94 -0.96 2.61
CA LEU A 23 4.36 0.15 1.75
C LEU A 23 5.77 0.64 2.09
N ARG A 24 6.42 1.24 1.09
CA ARG A 24 7.69 1.97 1.22
C ARG A 24 7.62 3.40 0.65
N ASN A 25 6.47 3.76 0.08
CA ASN A 25 6.24 5.03 -0.62
C ASN A 25 5.18 5.85 0.13
N PRO A 26 5.07 7.17 -0.14
CA PRO A 26 3.92 7.96 0.28
C PRO A 26 2.57 7.33 -0.12
N VAL A 27 1.55 7.54 0.70
CA VAL A 27 0.19 7.07 0.44
C VAL A 27 -0.53 8.07 -0.46
N HIS A 28 -0.85 7.66 -1.69
CA HIS A 28 -1.78 8.38 -2.57
C HIS A 28 -3.15 7.69 -2.56
N ASN A 29 -4.17 8.33 -3.14
CA ASN A 29 -5.56 7.86 -3.07
C ASN A 29 -5.80 6.53 -3.82
N GLY A 30 -4.83 6.06 -4.62
CA GLY A 30 -4.86 4.73 -5.21
C GLY A 30 -4.57 3.65 -4.16
N HIS A 31 -3.59 3.86 -3.29
CA HIS A 31 -3.36 3.00 -2.13
C HIS A 31 -4.58 3.04 -1.19
N ALA A 32 -5.12 4.24 -0.93
CA ALA A 32 -6.32 4.39 -0.11
C ALA A 32 -7.54 3.66 -0.69
N LEU A 33 -7.73 3.70 -2.02
CA LEU A 33 -8.78 2.93 -2.70
C LEU A 33 -8.66 1.43 -2.39
N LEU A 34 -7.45 0.86 -2.46
CA LEU A 34 -7.22 -0.55 -2.14
C LEU A 34 -7.55 -0.86 -0.68
N MET A 35 -7.13 -0.01 0.26
CA MET A 35 -7.37 -0.18 1.69
C MET A 35 -8.86 -0.04 2.06
N ASN A 36 -9.52 0.98 1.53
CA ASN A 36 -10.94 1.25 1.77
C ASN A 36 -11.85 0.19 1.11
N ASP A 37 -11.53 -0.23 -0.11
CA ASP A 37 -12.26 -1.32 -0.78
C ASP A 37 -12.04 -2.67 -0.07
N THR A 38 -10.85 -2.92 0.48
CA THR A 38 -10.61 -4.09 1.35
C THR A 38 -11.51 -4.07 2.57
N ARG A 39 -11.55 -2.94 3.30
CA ARG A 39 -12.43 -2.79 4.46
C ARG A 39 -13.88 -3.07 4.10
N LYS A 40 -14.37 -2.49 2.99
CA LYS A 40 -15.73 -2.70 2.50
C LYS A 40 -16.01 -4.18 2.22
N ARG A 41 -15.12 -4.87 1.50
CA ARG A 41 -15.27 -6.30 1.22
C ARG A 41 -15.31 -7.14 2.51
N LEU A 42 -14.50 -6.81 3.51
CA LEU A 42 -14.52 -7.52 4.79
C LEU A 42 -15.85 -7.32 5.54
N LEU A 43 -16.39 -6.10 5.52
CA LEU A 43 -17.72 -5.84 6.08
C LEU A 43 -18.80 -6.64 5.33
N ASP A 44 -18.74 -6.68 4.00
CA ASP A 44 -19.66 -7.46 3.15
C ASP A 44 -19.54 -8.98 3.41
N MET A 45 -18.35 -9.46 3.78
CA MET A 45 -18.10 -10.85 4.21
C MET A 45 -18.62 -11.16 5.62
N GLY A 46 -19.11 -10.15 6.35
CA GLY A 46 -19.74 -10.31 7.67
C GLY A 46 -18.87 -9.95 8.86
N PHE A 47 -17.60 -9.59 8.67
CA PHE A 47 -16.76 -9.02 9.73
C PHE A 47 -17.38 -7.71 10.22
N LYS A 48 -17.30 -7.44 11.51
CA LYS A 48 -17.90 -6.30 12.19
C LYS A 48 -16.88 -5.23 12.52
N ASN A 49 -15.63 -5.62 12.75
CA ASN A 49 -14.57 -4.70 13.15
C ASN A 49 -13.23 -5.04 12.45
N PRO A 50 -13.18 -4.97 11.11
CA PRO A 50 -11.93 -5.13 10.39
C PRO A 50 -10.99 -3.97 10.74
N ILE A 51 -9.71 -4.24 11.04
CA ILE A 51 -8.71 -3.21 11.36
C ILE A 51 -7.60 -3.20 10.31
N LEU A 52 -7.31 -2.01 9.77
CA LEU A 52 -6.19 -1.80 8.87
C LEU A 52 -4.89 -1.75 9.68
N LEU A 53 -3.92 -2.58 9.29
CA LEU A 53 -2.53 -2.41 9.68
C LEU A 53 -1.78 -1.69 8.55
N LEU A 54 -1.68 -0.36 8.65
CA LEU A 54 -0.85 0.47 7.75
C LEU A 54 0.60 0.34 8.21
N HIS A 55 1.42 -0.37 7.44
CA HIS A 55 2.67 -0.92 7.95
C HIS A 55 3.89 -0.49 7.13
N PRO A 56 4.27 0.81 7.14
CA PRO A 56 5.42 1.31 6.39
C PRO A 56 6.71 0.58 6.78
N LEU A 57 7.51 0.23 5.78
CA LEU A 57 8.85 -0.30 5.99
C LEU A 57 9.78 0.85 6.45
N GLY A 58 10.59 0.57 7.47
CA GLY A 58 11.49 1.54 8.08
C GLY A 58 12.94 1.08 8.27
N GLY A 59 13.30 -0.11 7.78
CA GLY A 59 14.72 -0.45 7.62
C GLY A 59 15.34 0.28 6.42
N TYR A 60 16.49 -0.20 5.95
CA TYR A 60 17.16 0.37 4.78
C TYR A 60 16.23 0.48 3.56
N THR A 61 16.29 1.63 2.89
CA THR A 61 15.70 1.91 1.57
C THR A 61 16.75 2.57 0.67
N LYS A 62 16.64 2.41 -0.64
CA LYS A 62 17.54 3.03 -1.61
C LYS A 62 17.42 4.56 -1.61
N ALA A 63 18.48 5.25 -2.03
CA ALA A 63 18.64 6.69 -1.82
C ALA A 63 17.61 7.60 -2.51
N ASP A 64 16.93 7.13 -3.57
CA ASP A 64 15.90 7.91 -4.27
C ASP A 64 14.46 7.64 -3.78
N ASP A 65 14.29 6.80 -2.75
CA ASP A 65 13.01 6.63 -2.04
C ASP A 65 12.84 7.77 -1.02
N VAL A 66 11.58 8.11 -0.70
CA VAL A 66 11.28 9.16 0.29
C VAL A 66 11.72 8.69 1.69
N PRO A 67 12.48 9.52 2.45
CA PRO A 67 12.90 9.20 3.81
C PRO A 67 11.75 8.78 4.73
N LEU A 68 12.05 7.95 5.73
CA LEU A 68 11.03 7.36 6.61
C LEU A 68 10.28 8.43 7.41
N ASP A 69 10.99 9.38 8.00
CA ASP A 69 10.43 10.50 8.75
C ASP A 69 9.42 11.30 7.91
N VAL A 70 9.79 11.68 6.68
CA VAL A 70 8.91 12.37 5.74
C VAL A 70 7.69 11.51 5.38
N ARG A 71 7.86 10.20 5.16
CA ARG A 71 6.73 9.29 4.91
C ARG A 71 5.80 9.20 6.10
N MET A 72 6.32 9.14 7.33
CA MET A 72 5.50 9.05 8.54
C MET A 72 4.68 10.34 8.75
N GLU A 73 5.28 11.51 8.51
CA GLU A 73 4.55 12.79 8.51
C GLU A 73 3.46 12.80 7.44
N GLN A 74 3.78 12.36 6.22
CA GLN A 74 2.83 12.26 5.12
C GLN A 74 1.67 11.32 5.44
N HIS A 75 1.94 10.18 6.09
CA HIS A 75 0.90 9.23 6.50
C HIS A 75 0.03 9.80 7.63
N SER A 76 0.58 10.62 8.53
CA SER A 76 -0.20 11.35 9.54
C SER A 76 -1.23 12.25 8.86
N LYS A 77 -0.80 13.01 7.84
CA LYS A 77 -1.69 13.89 7.07
C LYS A 77 -2.80 13.14 6.33
N VAL A 78 -2.50 11.96 5.79
CA VAL A 78 -3.51 11.10 5.16
C VAL A 78 -4.61 10.67 6.15
N LEU A 79 -4.25 10.42 7.42
CA LEU A 79 -5.21 10.10 8.48
C LEU A 79 -5.97 11.33 8.98
N GLU A 80 -5.27 12.46 9.17
CA GLU A 80 -5.86 13.75 9.55
C GLU A 80 -6.89 14.23 8.53
N ASP A 81 -6.61 14.06 7.23
CA ASP A 81 -7.50 14.43 6.12
C ASP A 81 -8.68 13.43 5.95
N GLY A 82 -8.73 12.36 6.75
CA GLY A 82 -9.82 11.37 6.71
C GLY A 82 -9.83 10.47 5.46
N VAL A 83 -8.74 10.44 4.69
CA VAL A 83 -8.59 9.52 3.54
C VAL A 83 -8.58 8.06 4.01
N LEU A 84 -7.95 7.83 5.16
CA LEU A 84 -8.04 6.60 5.94
C LEU A 84 -8.61 6.95 7.30
N ASP A 85 -9.48 6.09 7.82
CA ASP A 85 -10.10 6.30 9.13
C ASP A 85 -9.11 5.96 10.27
N PRO A 86 -8.73 6.92 11.14
CA PRO A 86 -7.78 6.69 12.23
C PRO A 86 -8.30 5.74 13.31
N GLU A 87 -9.62 5.67 13.53
CA GLU A 87 -10.19 4.79 14.56
C GLU A 87 -10.01 3.31 14.20
N THR A 88 -10.05 3.02 12.89
CA THR A 88 -9.95 1.67 12.37
C THR A 88 -8.62 1.38 11.68
N THR A 89 -7.61 2.21 11.93
CA THR A 89 -6.25 2.08 11.42
C THR A 89 -5.22 2.03 12.55
N ILE A 90 -4.30 1.08 12.47
CA ILE A 90 -3.08 1.03 13.27
C ILE A 90 -1.90 1.32 12.35
N VAL A 91 -1.14 2.36 12.67
CA VAL A 91 0.12 2.68 12.01
C VAL A 91 1.27 2.07 12.80
N SER A 92 2.12 1.30 12.14
CA SER A 92 3.36 0.80 12.76
C SER A 92 4.49 0.66 11.76
N ILE A 93 5.72 0.80 12.23
CA ILE A 93 6.90 0.68 11.37
C ILE A 93 7.36 -0.79 11.36
N PHE A 94 7.51 -1.34 10.15
CA PHE A 94 8.10 -2.66 9.92
C PHE A 94 9.63 -2.52 9.82
N PRO A 95 10.42 -3.13 10.71
CA PRO A 95 11.85 -2.80 10.86
C PRO A 95 12.77 -3.47 9.82
N SER A 96 12.24 -4.29 8.91
CA SER A 96 13.06 -4.99 7.91
C SER A 96 13.71 -4.02 6.92
N PRO A 97 14.94 -4.29 6.45
CA PRO A 97 15.47 -3.73 5.22
C PRO A 97 14.58 -4.06 4.01
N MET A 98 14.53 -3.15 3.03
CA MET A 98 13.94 -3.38 1.72
C MET A 98 14.99 -3.96 0.77
N HIS A 99 14.69 -5.11 0.15
CA HIS A 99 15.60 -5.78 -0.78
C HIS A 99 15.36 -5.39 -2.23
N TYR A 100 14.15 -4.90 -2.55
CA TYR A 100 13.67 -4.68 -3.92
C TYR A 100 13.69 -5.97 -4.75
N ALA A 101 13.38 -7.10 -4.09
CA ALA A 101 13.45 -8.45 -4.65
C ALA A 101 12.09 -9.01 -5.12
N GLY A 102 11.13 -8.12 -5.41
CA GLY A 102 9.91 -8.45 -6.16
C GLY A 102 9.11 -9.64 -5.60
N PRO A 103 8.74 -10.63 -6.44
CA PRO A 103 7.98 -11.81 -6.02
C PRO A 103 8.64 -12.66 -4.92
N THR A 104 9.96 -12.59 -4.76
CA THR A 104 10.65 -13.27 -3.66
C THR A 104 10.43 -12.52 -2.35
N GLU A 105 10.59 -11.20 -2.37
CA GLU A 105 10.47 -10.38 -1.17
C GLU A 105 9.02 -10.23 -0.68
N VAL A 106 8.04 -10.18 -1.58
CA VAL A 106 6.63 -10.04 -1.17
C VAL A 106 6.17 -11.20 -0.29
N GLN A 107 6.75 -12.40 -0.44
CA GLN A 107 6.50 -13.54 0.44
C GLN A 107 7.00 -13.27 1.86
N TRP A 108 8.19 -12.66 2.01
CA TRP A 108 8.72 -12.22 3.30
C TRP A 108 7.81 -11.16 3.93
N HIS A 109 7.41 -10.15 3.15
CA HIS A 109 6.53 -9.09 3.64
C HIS A 109 5.19 -9.63 4.13
N ALA A 110 4.62 -10.63 3.45
CA ALA A 110 3.40 -11.30 3.86
C ALA A 110 3.61 -12.18 5.10
N LYS A 111 4.65 -13.02 5.11
CA LYS A 111 4.96 -13.91 6.24
C LYS A 111 5.20 -13.14 7.54
N ALA A 112 5.87 -12.00 7.48
CA ALA A 112 6.08 -11.14 8.63
C ALA A 112 4.74 -10.61 9.20
N ARG A 113 3.76 -10.33 8.33
CA ARG A 113 2.43 -9.84 8.73
C ARG A 113 1.55 -10.94 9.30
N ILE A 114 1.67 -12.17 8.79
CA ILE A 114 1.09 -13.37 9.46
C ILE A 114 1.61 -13.46 10.90
N ASN A 115 2.92 -13.35 11.08
CA ASN A 115 3.54 -13.43 12.41
C ASN A 115 3.06 -12.28 13.32
N ALA A 116 2.77 -11.10 12.76
CA ALA A 116 2.18 -9.98 13.47
C ALA A 116 0.68 -10.12 13.78
N GLY A 117 -0.03 -11.08 13.16
CA GLY A 117 -1.45 -11.33 13.43
C GLY A 117 -2.42 -10.90 12.32
N ALA A 118 -1.93 -10.53 11.14
CA ALA A 118 -2.80 -10.22 10.01
C ALA A 118 -3.41 -11.51 9.39
N ASN A 119 -4.71 -11.47 9.10
CA ASN A 119 -5.47 -12.54 8.45
C ASN A 119 -5.64 -12.30 6.95
N PHE A 120 -5.54 -11.04 6.53
CA PHE A 120 -5.64 -10.59 5.14
C PHE A 120 -4.41 -9.78 4.74
N TYR A 121 -3.98 -9.92 3.50
CA TYR A 121 -2.85 -9.18 2.96
C TYR A 121 -3.18 -8.59 1.61
N ILE A 122 -3.10 -7.26 1.53
CA ILE A 122 -3.34 -6.51 0.32
C ILE A 122 -2.08 -6.58 -0.54
N VAL A 123 -2.24 -6.99 -1.79
CA VAL A 123 -1.16 -7.01 -2.77
C VAL A 123 -1.62 -6.41 -4.11
N GLY A 124 -0.86 -5.41 -4.56
CA GLY A 124 -1.11 -4.69 -5.81
C GLY A 124 -0.22 -5.17 -6.97
N ARG A 125 0.01 -4.26 -7.92
CA ARG A 125 0.93 -4.42 -9.06
C ARG A 125 2.39 -4.29 -8.59
N ASP A 126 3.28 -5.13 -9.13
CA ASP A 126 4.73 -5.06 -8.94
C ASP A 126 5.18 -4.89 -7.48
N PRO A 127 4.67 -5.71 -6.53
CA PRO A 127 5.01 -5.57 -5.13
C PRO A 127 6.50 -5.84 -4.93
N ALA A 128 7.15 -4.98 -4.14
CA ALA A 128 8.60 -5.02 -3.91
C ALA A 128 9.47 -4.89 -5.18
N GLY A 129 8.90 -4.46 -6.31
CA GLY A 129 9.65 -4.22 -7.54
C GLY A 129 10.33 -2.86 -7.60
N MET A 130 11.18 -2.73 -8.62
CA MET A 130 11.84 -1.49 -9.04
C MET A 130 12.17 -1.57 -10.54
N GLY A 131 12.53 -0.43 -11.14
CA GLY A 131 13.06 -0.42 -12.51
C GLY A 131 14.41 -1.14 -12.60
N HIS A 132 14.68 -1.77 -13.74
CA HIS A 132 15.97 -2.40 -14.01
C HIS A 132 17.08 -1.33 -14.01
N PRO A 133 18.22 -1.55 -13.34
CA PRO A 133 19.25 -0.52 -13.18
C PRO A 133 19.91 -0.11 -14.51
N THR A 134 19.92 -0.98 -15.51
CA THR A 134 20.59 -0.75 -16.81
C THR A 134 19.65 -0.80 -18.02
N GLU A 135 18.41 -1.28 -17.86
CA GLU A 135 17.49 -1.50 -18.97
C GLU A 135 16.22 -0.67 -18.78
N LYS A 136 15.59 -0.23 -19.87
CA LYS A 136 14.35 0.56 -19.83
C LYS A 136 13.12 -0.33 -19.63
N ARG A 137 13.08 -1.10 -18.54
CA ARG A 137 11.96 -1.97 -18.15
C ARG A 137 11.86 -2.14 -16.64
N ASP A 138 10.74 -2.68 -16.18
CA ASP A 138 10.59 -3.17 -14.80
C ASP A 138 11.50 -4.40 -14.58
N LEU A 139 12.03 -4.57 -13.36
CA LEU A 139 12.89 -5.70 -13.02
C LEU A 139 12.11 -7.02 -12.97
N TYR A 140 10.82 -6.96 -12.62
CA TYR A 140 9.91 -8.10 -12.52
C TYR A 140 8.65 -7.86 -13.35
N ASP A 141 8.01 -8.95 -13.75
CA ASP A 141 6.66 -8.87 -14.28
C ASP A 141 5.68 -8.41 -13.17
N PRO A 142 4.83 -7.41 -13.46
CA PRO A 142 3.97 -6.78 -12.46
C PRO A 142 2.93 -7.69 -11.80
N ASP A 143 2.60 -8.82 -12.41
CA ASP A 143 1.63 -9.78 -11.88
C ASP A 143 2.27 -10.94 -11.13
N HIS A 144 3.59 -11.15 -11.28
CA HIS A 144 4.29 -12.27 -10.64
C HIS A 144 4.18 -12.25 -9.11
N GLY A 145 4.23 -11.08 -8.48
CA GLY A 145 4.11 -10.98 -7.03
C GLY A 145 2.80 -11.56 -6.50
N LYS A 146 1.66 -11.23 -7.13
CA LYS A 146 0.35 -11.77 -6.76
C LYS A 146 0.25 -13.27 -7.01
N LYS A 147 0.71 -13.72 -8.18
CA LYS A 147 0.67 -15.14 -8.57
C LYS A 147 1.51 -15.99 -7.62
N VAL A 148 2.77 -15.61 -7.39
CA VAL A 148 3.68 -16.31 -6.49
C VAL A 148 3.11 -16.35 -5.07
N LEU A 149 2.60 -15.23 -4.56
CA LEU A 149 2.04 -15.18 -3.21
C LEU A 149 0.84 -16.12 -3.03
N SER A 150 0.00 -16.27 -4.06
CA SER A 150 -1.16 -17.18 -4.03
C SER A 150 -0.80 -18.67 -4.04
N MET A 151 0.44 -19.02 -4.41
CA MET A 151 0.92 -20.41 -4.51
C MET A 151 2.06 -20.71 -3.53
N ALA A 152 2.46 -19.74 -2.70
CA ALA A 152 3.62 -19.86 -1.83
C ALA A 152 3.32 -20.79 -0.64
N PRO A 153 4.16 -21.82 -0.39
CA PRO A 153 3.96 -22.73 0.73
C PRO A 153 4.14 -22.00 2.07
N GLY A 154 3.34 -22.35 3.06
CA GLY A 154 3.36 -21.75 4.40
C GLY A 154 2.60 -20.41 4.52
N LEU A 155 1.95 -19.95 3.44
CA LEU A 155 1.06 -18.77 3.43
C LEU A 155 -0.42 -19.13 3.27
N GLU A 156 -0.79 -20.40 3.38
CA GLU A 156 -2.15 -20.91 3.12
C GLU A 156 -3.20 -20.31 4.07
N LYS A 157 -2.77 -19.87 5.26
CA LYS A 157 -3.62 -19.24 6.27
C LYS A 157 -3.87 -17.75 6.01
N LEU A 158 -3.17 -17.14 5.05
CA LEU A 158 -3.30 -15.72 4.74
C LEU A 158 -4.22 -15.54 3.54
N ASN A 159 -5.31 -14.80 3.74
CA ASN A 159 -6.22 -14.46 2.65
C ASN A 159 -5.58 -13.35 1.82
N ILE A 160 -5.08 -13.73 0.64
CA ILE A 160 -4.53 -12.77 -0.31
C ILE A 160 -5.69 -12.04 -1.00
N LEU A 161 -5.69 -10.71 -0.92
CA LEU A 161 -6.65 -9.86 -1.61
C LEU A 161 -5.97 -9.20 -2.80
N PRO A 162 -6.01 -9.83 -4.00
CA PRO A 162 -5.41 -9.26 -5.18
C PRO A 162 -6.24 -8.10 -5.69
N PHE A 163 -5.56 -7.00 -6.00
CA PHE A 163 -6.19 -5.84 -6.63
C PHE A 163 -5.77 -5.67 -8.09
N ARG A 164 -6.73 -5.17 -8.87
CA ARG A 164 -6.44 -4.57 -10.18
C ARG A 164 -5.70 -3.25 -9.98
N VAL A 165 -5.02 -2.78 -11.02
CA VAL A 165 -4.29 -1.52 -10.97
C VAL A 165 -5.26 -0.37 -10.71
N ALA A 166 -4.92 0.52 -9.78
CA ALA A 166 -5.63 1.78 -9.57
C ALA A 166 -4.92 2.89 -10.35
N ALA A 167 -5.69 3.72 -11.05
CA ALA A 167 -5.20 4.86 -11.82
C ALA A 167 -6.14 6.06 -11.64
N TYR A 168 -5.67 7.26 -11.99
CA TYR A 168 -6.47 8.47 -11.87
C TYR A 168 -7.46 8.55 -13.04
N ASP A 169 -8.75 8.46 -12.76
CA ASP A 169 -9.81 8.63 -13.75
C ASP A 169 -10.02 10.12 -14.01
N THR A 170 -9.68 10.56 -15.22
CA THR A 170 -9.71 11.99 -15.61
C THR A 170 -11.14 12.52 -15.79
N VAL A 171 -12.12 11.63 -16.04
CA VAL A 171 -13.53 11.99 -16.17
C VAL A 171 -14.16 12.13 -14.78
N ALA A 172 -13.94 11.15 -13.91
CA ALA A 172 -14.47 11.15 -12.55
C ALA A 172 -13.65 12.04 -11.59
N LYS A 173 -12.45 12.47 -11.98
CA LYS A 173 -11.50 13.28 -11.20
C LYS A 173 -11.13 12.65 -9.85
N GLN A 174 -10.91 11.34 -9.84
CA GLN A 174 -10.55 10.58 -8.64
C GLN A 174 -9.80 9.30 -8.99
N MET A 175 -9.17 8.67 -8.01
CA MET A 175 -8.57 7.35 -8.19
C MET A 175 -9.65 6.28 -8.33
N ALA A 176 -9.53 5.42 -9.35
CA ALA A 176 -10.43 4.32 -9.61
C ALA A 176 -9.67 3.07 -10.09
N PHE A 177 -10.30 1.90 -10.04
CA PHE A 177 -9.75 0.70 -10.66
C PHE A 177 -9.73 0.85 -12.18
N PHE A 178 -8.58 0.57 -12.79
CA PHE A 178 -8.39 0.68 -14.22
C PHE A 178 -9.35 -0.21 -15.00
N ASP A 179 -9.96 0.36 -16.03
CA ASP A 179 -10.85 -0.32 -16.96
C ASP A 179 -10.27 -0.24 -18.38
N PRO A 180 -9.80 -1.37 -18.95
CA PRO A 180 -9.21 -1.41 -20.28
C PRO A 180 -10.12 -0.90 -21.40
N SER A 181 -11.46 -1.02 -21.25
CA SER A 181 -12.42 -0.59 -22.28
C SER A 181 -12.43 0.93 -22.49
N ARG A 182 -11.98 1.68 -21.47
CA ARG A 182 -11.90 3.14 -21.45
C ARG A 182 -10.52 3.63 -21.02
N ALA A 183 -9.48 2.91 -21.45
CA ALA A 183 -8.09 3.16 -21.03
C ALA A 183 -7.62 4.61 -21.21
N LYS A 184 -8.13 5.32 -22.23
CA LYS A 184 -7.83 6.73 -22.51
C LYS A 184 -8.28 7.70 -21.40
N ASP A 185 -9.24 7.29 -20.58
CA ASP A 185 -9.76 8.12 -19.49
C ASP A 185 -8.88 8.04 -18.24
N PHE A 186 -7.90 7.13 -18.21
CA PHE A 186 -7.04 6.89 -17.05
C PHE A 186 -5.63 7.46 -17.23
N LEU A 187 -5.16 8.16 -16.20
CA LEU A 187 -3.80 8.66 -16.07
C LEU A 187 -3.02 7.84 -15.05
N PHE A 188 -1.91 7.26 -15.49
CA PHE A 188 -0.93 6.62 -14.61
C PHE A 188 0.13 7.64 -14.18
N ILE A 189 0.23 7.87 -12.87
CA ILE A 189 1.21 8.78 -12.28
C ILE A 189 2.26 7.92 -11.57
N SER A 190 3.44 7.82 -12.15
CA SER A 190 4.56 7.06 -11.57
C SER A 190 5.24 7.85 -10.45
N GLY A 191 6.02 7.17 -9.61
CA GLY A 191 6.86 7.84 -8.61
C GLY A 191 7.83 8.85 -9.21
N THR A 192 8.35 8.59 -10.41
CA THR A 192 9.15 9.57 -11.16
C THR A 192 8.34 10.82 -11.50
N LYS A 193 7.10 10.66 -11.97
CA LYS A 193 6.22 11.80 -12.28
C LYS A 193 5.82 12.58 -11.03
N MET A 194 5.55 11.89 -9.91
CA MET A 194 5.31 12.55 -8.61
C MET A 194 6.52 13.39 -8.17
N ARG A 195 7.74 12.86 -8.29
CA ARG A 195 8.97 13.62 -7.99
C ARG A 195 9.18 14.79 -8.94
N THR A 196 8.79 14.67 -10.20
CA THR A 196 8.81 15.79 -11.14
C THR A 196 7.89 16.91 -10.66
N PHE A 197 6.64 16.58 -10.32
CA PHE A 197 5.67 17.55 -9.77
C PHE A 197 6.22 18.29 -8.55
N ALA A 198 6.76 17.55 -7.57
CA ALA A 198 7.34 18.16 -6.37
C ALA A 198 8.53 19.09 -6.70
N ARG A 199 9.40 18.69 -7.63
CA ARG A 199 10.56 19.51 -8.05
C ARG A 199 10.19 20.75 -8.85
N THR A 200 9.11 20.71 -9.63
CA THR A 200 8.67 21.85 -10.46
C THR A 200 7.70 22.76 -9.72
N GLY A 201 7.27 22.42 -8.50
CA GLY A 201 6.24 23.14 -7.77
C GLY A 201 4.84 22.96 -8.37
N GLU A 202 4.65 21.97 -9.24
CA GLU A 202 3.35 21.61 -9.80
C GLU A 202 2.64 20.62 -8.88
N SER A 203 1.32 20.72 -8.76
CA SER A 203 0.53 19.72 -8.03
C SER A 203 0.08 18.59 -8.94
N PRO A 204 -0.02 17.34 -8.44
CA PRO A 204 -0.73 16.29 -9.14
C PRO A 204 -2.22 16.67 -9.28
N PRO A 205 -2.98 16.01 -10.19
CA PRO A 205 -4.40 16.26 -10.32
C PRO A 205 -5.16 16.13 -8.99
N ASN A 206 -6.10 17.04 -8.75
CA ASN A 206 -6.98 17.00 -7.57
C ASN A 206 -7.60 15.61 -7.40
N GLY A 207 -7.52 15.03 -6.21
CA GLY A 207 -8.03 13.69 -5.94
C GLY A 207 -7.02 12.55 -6.18
N PHE A 208 -5.80 12.84 -6.66
CA PHE A 208 -4.71 11.87 -6.71
C PHE A 208 -4.13 11.55 -5.32
N MET A 209 -3.93 12.57 -4.48
CA MET A 209 -3.48 12.52 -3.10
C MET A 209 -4.24 13.58 -2.30
N CYS A 210 -4.39 13.43 -0.99
CA CYS A 210 -4.96 14.51 -0.18
C CYS A 210 -4.02 15.72 -0.11
N PRO A 211 -4.58 16.94 0.04
CA PRO A 211 -3.77 18.17 0.07
C PRO A 211 -2.71 18.15 1.17
N GLY A 212 -3.07 17.81 2.41
CA GLY A 212 -2.10 17.79 3.51
C GLY A 212 -0.99 16.76 3.29
N GLY A 213 -1.31 15.63 2.66
CA GLY A 213 -0.31 14.63 2.28
C GLY A 213 0.59 15.07 1.13
N TRP A 214 0.12 15.94 0.23
CA TRP A 214 0.94 16.51 -0.83
C TRP A 214 1.85 17.63 -0.32
N ASP A 215 1.37 18.46 0.61
CA ASP A 215 2.14 19.58 1.16
C ASP A 215 3.42 19.14 1.92
N VAL A 216 3.46 17.88 2.36
CA VAL A 216 4.64 17.27 3.01
C VAL A 216 5.72 16.86 1.99
N LEU A 217 5.36 16.64 0.72
CA LEU A 217 6.24 16.07 -0.33
C LEU A 217 6.89 17.14 -1.23
#